data_AF-A0A8C9B7E5-F1
#
_entry.id   AF-A0A8C9B7E5-F1
#
_cell.length_a   1.000
_cell.length_b   1.000
_cell.length_c   1.000
_cell.angle_alpha   90.00
_cell.angle_beta   90.00
_cell.angle_gamma   90.00
#
_symmetry.space_group_name_H-M   'P 1'
#
loop_
_entity.id
_entity.type
_entity.pdbx_description
1 polymer ?
#
loop_
_entity_poly.entity_id
_entity_poly.type
_entity_poly.pdbx_seq_one_letter_code
_entity_poly.pdbx_strand_id
1 'polypeptide(L)'
;MASQERVETVTKGTGFWRCPKPTTYTPETCELLRVMMKESKLTNFQRRHIMDTMKRGDTLPLQCSPTSSQRVLPSKQPASAIYLPPILAVRSHLRPASMCQANGAYSREQFKPQATRDLEKEKRRLQNIFATGKEPAERKRKPPPVRQENPAPELDRFEELVKEIQERKEFLADMEALGQGRQYQGIILTEISQKLQEMEDLDHKRSEELRKALATT
;
A
#
# COMPACT_ATOMS: atom_id res chain seq x y z
N MET A 1 -28.16 -62.83 -37.85
CA MET A 1 -27.19 -63.16 -38.91
C MET A 1 -26.95 -61.89 -39.72
N ALA A 2 -25.77 -61.38 -40.01
CA ALA A 2 -24.42 -61.53 -39.50
C ALA A 2 -23.69 -60.27 -40.02
N SER A 3 -22.84 -59.69 -39.19
CA SER A 3 -22.03 -58.51 -39.46
C SER A 3 -21.05 -58.76 -40.62
N GLN A 4 -20.71 -57.71 -41.36
CA GLN A 4 -19.36 -57.58 -41.90
C GLN A 4 -18.99 -56.10 -42.08
N GLU A 5 -18.24 -55.59 -41.10
CA GLU A 5 -17.34 -54.45 -41.27
C GLU A 5 -16.33 -54.77 -42.38
N ARG A 6 -16.09 -53.81 -43.27
CA ARG A 6 -14.84 -53.78 -44.05
C ARG A 6 -13.94 -52.73 -43.44
N VAL A 7 -12.87 -53.24 -42.85
CA VAL A 7 -11.77 -52.54 -42.21
C VAL A 7 -11.05 -51.65 -43.23
N GLU A 8 -10.90 -50.38 -42.87
CA GLU A 8 -10.07 -49.41 -43.58
C GLU A 8 -8.60 -49.82 -43.52
N THR A 9 -7.97 -49.95 -44.69
CA THR A 9 -6.51 -50.03 -44.79
C THR A 9 -5.95 -48.62 -44.88
N VAL A 10 -5.30 -48.15 -43.81
CA VAL A 10 -4.53 -46.90 -43.78
C VAL A 10 -3.32 -47.04 -44.69
N THR A 11 -3.39 -46.45 -45.88
CA THR A 11 -2.23 -46.17 -46.72
C THR A 11 -1.48 -44.98 -46.11
N LYS A 12 -0.22 -45.20 -45.74
CA LYS A 12 0.71 -44.16 -45.28
C LYS A 12 1.05 -43.25 -46.47
N GLY A 13 0.24 -42.20 -46.64
CA GLY A 13 0.43 -41.17 -47.66
C GLY A 13 1.03 -39.89 -47.04
N THR A 14 2.23 -39.57 -47.51
CA THR A 14 2.89 -38.27 -47.65
C THR A 14 2.07 -37.04 -47.23
N GLY A 15 2.66 -36.20 -46.38
CA GLY A 15 2.07 -35.00 -45.78
C GLY A 15 1.31 -34.11 -46.77
N PHE A 16 -0.01 -34.16 -46.67
CA PHE A 16 -0.94 -33.29 -47.37
C PHE A 16 -1.07 -31.99 -46.56
N TRP A 17 -0.35 -30.95 -46.96
CA TRP A 17 -0.53 -29.59 -46.45
C TRP A 17 -1.97 -29.13 -46.77
N ARG A 18 -2.90 -29.34 -45.84
CA ARG A 18 -4.21 -28.67 -45.91
C ARG A 18 -4.01 -27.20 -45.60
N CYS A 19 -3.84 -26.37 -46.63
CA CYS A 19 -4.19 -24.97 -46.52
C CYS A 19 -5.69 -24.90 -46.20
N PRO A 20 -6.12 -24.30 -45.07
CA PRO A 20 -7.53 -24.00 -44.86
C PRO A 20 -8.04 -23.17 -46.04
N LYS A 21 -9.22 -23.50 -46.56
CA LYS A 21 -9.90 -22.67 -47.55
C LYS A 21 -10.11 -21.26 -46.96
N PRO A 22 -10.07 -20.18 -47.77
CA PRO A 22 -10.39 -18.85 -47.27
C PRO A 22 -11.75 -18.87 -46.58
N THR A 23 -11.80 -18.41 -45.34
CA THR A 23 -12.99 -18.41 -44.50
C THR A 23 -13.97 -17.39 -45.06
N THR A 24 -14.90 -17.83 -45.91
CA THR A 24 -15.98 -16.98 -46.39
C THR A 24 -17.00 -16.75 -45.26
N TYR A 25 -17.38 -15.50 -45.03
CA TYR A 25 -18.43 -15.16 -44.09
C TYR A 25 -19.77 -15.78 -44.51
N THR A 26 -20.55 -16.31 -43.55
CA THR A 26 -21.90 -16.82 -43.83
C THR A 26 -22.83 -15.67 -44.23
N PRO A 27 -23.87 -15.92 -45.06
CA PRO A 27 -24.78 -14.87 -45.51
C PRO A 27 -25.46 -14.17 -44.32
N GLU A 28 -25.85 -14.95 -43.30
CA GLU A 28 -26.43 -14.43 -42.06
C GLU A 28 -25.48 -13.47 -41.32
N THR A 29 -24.19 -13.82 -41.22
CA THR A 29 -23.17 -12.94 -40.61
C THR A 29 -23.00 -11.65 -41.40
N CYS A 30 -23.07 -11.71 -42.72
CA CYS A 30 -22.96 -10.53 -43.58
C CYS A 30 -24.15 -9.57 -43.40
N GLU A 31 -25.35 -10.12 -43.20
CA GLU A 31 -26.56 -9.32 -42.94
C GLU A 31 -26.50 -8.66 -41.57
N LEU A 32 -26.11 -9.42 -40.55
CA LEU A 32 -25.93 -8.91 -39.19
C LEU A 32 -24.93 -7.74 -39.16
N LEU A 33 -23.75 -7.93 -39.75
CA LEU A 33 -22.74 -6.87 -39.83
C LEU A 33 -23.27 -5.64 -40.56
N ARG A 34 -24.09 -5.80 -41.61
CA ARG A 34 -24.71 -4.69 -42.33
C ARG A 34 -25.68 -3.90 -41.45
N VAL A 35 -26.45 -4.56 -40.59
CA VAL A 35 -27.34 -3.90 -39.61
C VAL A 35 -26.51 -3.17 -38.56
N MET A 36 -25.51 -3.83 -37.97
CA MET A 36 -24.62 -3.22 -36.99
C MET A 36 -23.90 -1.98 -37.54
N MET A 37 -23.46 -2.01 -38.80
CA MET A 37 -22.82 -0.87 -39.47
C MET A 37 -23.76 0.33 -39.70
N LYS A 38 -25.08 0.09 -39.82
CA LYS A 38 -26.09 1.14 -39.92
C LYS A 38 -26.35 1.79 -38.57
N GLU A 39 -26.41 0.98 -37.51
CA GLU A 39 -26.71 1.44 -36.14
C GLU A 39 -25.52 2.15 -35.46
N SER A 40 -24.30 1.72 -35.75
CA SER A 40 -23.06 2.23 -35.11
C SER A 40 -22.57 3.59 -35.62
N LYS A 41 -23.34 4.29 -36.46
CA LYS A 41 -22.99 5.63 -37.01
C LYS A 41 -21.57 5.74 -37.61
N LEU A 42 -21.06 4.65 -38.21
CA LEU A 42 -19.73 4.63 -38.84
C LEU A 42 -19.64 5.61 -40.01
N THR A 43 -18.42 6.11 -40.27
CA THR A 43 -18.14 6.91 -41.47
C THR A 43 -18.27 6.08 -42.75
N ASN A 44 -18.52 6.72 -43.89
CA ASN A 44 -18.58 6.05 -45.20
C ASN A 44 -17.29 5.26 -45.51
N PHE A 45 -16.14 5.77 -45.07
CA PHE A 45 -14.85 5.14 -45.28
C PHE A 45 -14.70 3.85 -44.46
N GLN A 46 -15.03 3.89 -43.17
CA GLN A 46 -15.05 2.71 -42.30
C GLN A 46 -16.02 1.65 -42.82
N ARG A 47 -17.20 2.07 -43.32
CA ARG A 47 -18.16 1.15 -43.93
C ARG A 47 -17.61 0.44 -45.16
N ARG A 48 -16.95 1.18 -46.06
CA ARG A 48 -16.31 0.59 -47.25
C ARG A 48 -15.19 -0.37 -46.86
N HIS A 49 -14.33 0.02 -45.92
CA HIS A 49 -13.23 -0.81 -45.47
C HIS A 49 -13.71 -2.17 -44.92
N ILE A 50 -14.73 -2.15 -44.04
CA ILE A 50 -15.32 -3.37 -43.47
C ILE A 50 -15.98 -4.23 -44.58
N MET A 51 -16.79 -3.63 -45.46
CA MET A 51 -17.41 -4.39 -46.56
C MET A 51 -16.38 -5.04 -47.48
N ASP A 52 -15.28 -4.35 -47.76
CA ASP A 52 -14.24 -4.88 -48.64
C ASP A 52 -13.47 -6.03 -47.98
N THR A 53 -13.19 -5.97 -46.67
CA THR A 53 -12.61 -7.10 -45.92
C THR A 53 -13.54 -8.32 -45.93
N MET A 54 -14.84 -8.10 -45.77
CA MET A 54 -15.85 -9.16 -45.82
C MET A 54 -15.95 -9.82 -47.20
N LYS A 55 -15.85 -9.02 -48.28
CA LYS A 55 -15.82 -9.53 -49.65
C LYS A 55 -14.55 -10.33 -49.98
N ARG A 56 -13.42 -9.95 -49.38
CA ARG A 56 -12.14 -10.66 -49.52
C ARG A 56 -12.07 -11.95 -48.70
N GLY A 57 -12.91 -12.09 -47.67
CA GLY A 57 -12.83 -13.20 -46.73
C GLY A 57 -11.69 -13.07 -45.72
N ASP A 58 -11.18 -11.85 -45.55
CA ASP A 58 -10.14 -11.53 -44.56
C ASP A 58 -10.78 -11.35 -43.18
N THR A 59 -10.02 -11.55 -42.11
CA THR A 59 -10.47 -11.25 -40.74
C THR A 59 -10.84 -9.77 -40.57
N LEU A 60 -11.89 -9.48 -39.81
CA LEU A 60 -12.33 -8.10 -39.56
C LEU A 60 -11.22 -7.24 -38.92
N PRO A 61 -11.06 -5.97 -39.35
CA PRO A 61 -10.03 -5.09 -38.84
C PRO A 61 -10.32 -4.69 -37.38
N LEU A 62 -9.32 -4.78 -36.51
CA LEU A 62 -9.41 -4.35 -35.11
C LEU A 62 -9.51 -2.82 -34.97
N GLN A 63 -8.98 -2.07 -35.94
CA GLN A 63 -8.97 -0.62 -35.94
C GLN A 63 -9.22 -0.09 -37.36
N CYS A 64 -10.17 0.84 -37.48
CA CYS A 64 -10.45 1.53 -38.74
C CYS A 64 -10.19 3.03 -38.57
N SER A 65 -9.33 3.61 -39.42
CA SER A 65 -9.07 5.05 -39.42
C SER A 65 -10.36 5.85 -39.68
N PRO A 66 -10.55 7.02 -39.02
CA PRO A 66 -11.73 7.86 -39.25
C PRO A 66 -11.72 8.53 -40.63
N THR A 67 -10.55 8.68 -41.27
CA THR A 67 -10.41 9.28 -42.60
C THR A 67 -9.46 8.48 -43.48
N SER A 68 -9.63 8.55 -44.80
CA SER A 68 -8.85 7.80 -45.79
C SER A 68 -7.36 8.20 -45.84
N SER A 69 -7.02 9.42 -45.45
CA SER A 69 -5.63 9.92 -45.49
C SER A 69 -4.85 9.54 -44.24
N GLN A 70 -5.54 9.24 -43.14
CA GLN A 70 -4.92 8.85 -41.88
C GLN A 70 -4.54 7.37 -41.94
N ARG A 71 -3.42 7.07 -42.60
CA ARG A 71 -2.76 5.77 -42.45
C ARG A 71 -2.31 5.63 -41.00
N VAL A 72 -2.92 4.72 -40.24
CA VAL A 72 -2.36 4.27 -38.97
C VAL A 72 -1.03 3.63 -39.34
N LEU A 73 0.07 4.28 -38.97
CA LEU A 73 1.40 3.67 -39.03
C LEU A 73 1.29 2.31 -38.33
N PRO A 74 1.82 1.22 -38.92
CA PRO A 74 1.84 -0.06 -38.22
C PRO A 74 2.41 0.19 -36.83
N SER A 75 1.67 -0.23 -35.80
CA SER A 75 2.14 -0.18 -34.42
C SER A 75 3.57 -0.68 -34.42
N LYS A 76 4.49 0.15 -33.91
CA LYS A 76 5.94 -0.03 -33.95
C LYS A 76 6.24 -1.51 -33.87
N GLN A 77 6.87 -2.07 -34.92
CA GLN A 77 7.39 -3.43 -34.81
C GLN A 77 8.14 -3.53 -33.49
N PRO A 78 7.92 -4.57 -32.67
CA PRO A 78 8.66 -4.71 -31.43
C PRO A 78 10.14 -4.58 -31.80
N ALA A 79 10.82 -3.62 -31.17
CA ALA A 79 12.22 -3.34 -31.45
C ALA A 79 12.97 -4.67 -31.53
N SER A 80 13.78 -4.86 -32.57
CA SER A 80 14.62 -6.04 -32.73
C SER A 80 15.25 -6.38 -31.39
N ALA A 81 14.97 -7.58 -30.87
CA ALA A 81 15.37 -7.98 -29.53
C ALA A 81 16.83 -7.60 -29.30
N ILE A 82 17.06 -6.67 -28.36
CA ILE A 82 18.40 -6.31 -27.92
C ILE A 82 18.95 -7.58 -27.28
N TYR A 83 19.80 -8.31 -28.00
CA TYR A 83 20.53 -9.43 -27.43
C TYR A 83 21.58 -8.84 -26.48
N LEU A 84 21.17 -8.68 -25.21
CA LEU A 84 22.12 -8.36 -24.16
C LEU A 84 23.11 -9.55 -24.04
N PRO A 85 24.42 -9.28 -23.94
CA PRO A 85 25.39 -10.34 -23.72
C PRO A 85 25.02 -11.13 -22.46
N PRO A 86 25.28 -12.46 -22.39
CA PRO A 86 24.87 -13.33 -21.28
C PRO A 86 25.29 -12.85 -19.88
N ILE A 87 26.29 -11.98 -19.81
CA ILE A 87 26.83 -11.37 -18.60
C ILE A 87 25.85 -10.32 -18.02
N LEU A 88 25.07 -9.66 -18.87
CA LEU A 88 24.03 -8.69 -18.50
C LEU A 88 22.63 -9.29 -18.46
N ALA A 89 22.48 -10.56 -18.86
CA ALA A 89 21.27 -11.31 -18.62
C ALA A 89 21.17 -11.54 -17.12
N VAL A 90 20.45 -10.65 -16.42
CA VAL A 90 20.11 -10.80 -15.01
C VAL A 90 19.37 -12.12 -14.88
N ARG A 91 20.10 -13.18 -14.52
CA ARG A 91 19.48 -14.43 -14.09
C ARG A 91 18.67 -14.04 -12.87
N SER A 92 17.35 -14.15 -12.97
CA SER A 92 16.47 -14.06 -11.82
C SER A 92 16.78 -15.25 -10.91
N HIS A 93 17.79 -15.07 -10.06
CA HIS A 93 18.12 -16.06 -9.05
C HIS A 93 16.92 -16.16 -8.11
N LEU A 94 16.28 -17.33 -8.09
CA LEU A 94 15.23 -17.64 -7.13
C LEU A 94 15.81 -17.43 -5.73
N ARG A 95 15.04 -16.75 -4.86
CA ARG A 95 15.49 -16.52 -3.48
C ARG A 95 15.62 -17.85 -2.74
N PRO A 96 16.69 -18.06 -1.96
CA PRO A 96 16.84 -19.26 -1.15
C PRO A 96 15.72 -19.33 -0.10
N ALA A 97 15.34 -20.55 0.27
CA ALA A 97 14.20 -20.82 1.16
C ALA A 97 14.29 -20.09 2.51
N SER A 98 15.50 -19.94 3.05
CA SER A 98 15.75 -19.20 4.29
C SER A 98 15.30 -17.73 4.21
N MET A 99 15.58 -17.04 3.10
CA MET A 99 15.15 -15.65 2.91
C MET A 99 13.63 -15.53 2.78
N CYS A 100 12.98 -16.51 2.15
CA CYS A 100 11.52 -16.51 2.04
C CYS A 100 10.84 -16.75 3.40
N GLN A 101 11.47 -17.53 4.27
CA GLN A 101 10.96 -17.84 5.62
C GLN A 101 11.25 -16.75 6.65
N ALA A 102 12.33 -15.98 6.49
CA ALA A 102 12.79 -14.98 7.46
C ALA A 102 11.73 -13.94 7.84
N ASN A 103 10.85 -13.57 6.91
CA ASN A 103 9.82 -12.55 7.14
C ASN A 103 8.58 -13.07 7.87
N GLY A 104 8.57 -14.32 8.35
CA GLY A 104 7.42 -14.90 9.05
C GLY A 104 6.17 -15.06 8.18
N ALA A 105 6.31 -14.95 6.85
CA ALA A 105 5.19 -15.01 5.90
C ALA A 105 4.44 -16.36 5.90
N TYR A 106 5.09 -17.42 6.39
CA TYR A 106 4.51 -18.76 6.52
C TYR A 106 3.94 -19.02 7.92
N SER A 107 4.09 -18.09 8.86
CA SER A 107 3.52 -18.21 10.20
C SER A 107 2.03 -17.91 10.15
N ARG A 108 1.20 -18.81 10.69
CA ARG A 108 -0.25 -18.63 10.75
C ARG A 108 -0.60 -17.51 11.73
N GLU A 109 -1.48 -16.60 11.31
CA GLU A 109 -2.01 -15.55 12.18
C GLU A 109 -2.66 -16.16 13.42
N GLN A 110 -2.26 -15.67 14.59
CA GLN A 110 -2.83 -16.11 15.86
C GLN A 110 -4.16 -15.39 16.08
N PHE A 111 -5.21 -16.15 16.43
CA PHE A 111 -6.49 -15.59 16.83
C PHE A 111 -6.30 -14.63 18.02
N LYS A 112 -6.64 -13.36 17.82
CA LYS A 112 -6.69 -12.36 18.89
C LYS A 112 -8.17 -12.14 19.21
N PRO A 113 -8.68 -12.60 20.36
CA PRO A 113 -10.05 -12.33 20.74
C PRO A 113 -10.25 -10.82 20.84
N GLN A 114 -11.26 -10.31 20.14
CA GLN A 114 -11.67 -8.92 20.29
C GLN A 114 -12.24 -8.71 21.69
N ALA A 115 -12.00 -7.53 22.29
CA ALA A 115 -12.58 -7.16 23.56
C ALA A 115 -14.11 -7.39 23.51
N THR A 116 -14.58 -8.39 24.26
CA THR A 116 -15.97 -8.82 24.21
C THR A 116 -16.81 -7.76 24.90
N ARG A 117 -17.86 -7.29 24.22
CA ARG A 117 -18.84 -6.39 24.84
C ARG A 117 -19.62 -7.14 25.91
N ASP A 118 -19.98 -6.48 27.00
CA ASP A 118 -20.80 -7.08 28.05
C ASP A 118 -22.21 -7.39 27.52
N LEU A 119 -22.45 -8.65 27.15
CA LEU A 119 -23.72 -9.09 26.53
C LEU A 119 -24.95 -8.78 27.42
N GLU A 120 -24.80 -8.83 28.74
CA GLU A 120 -25.86 -8.48 29.68
C GLU A 120 -26.23 -6.99 29.65
N LYS A 121 -25.25 -6.10 29.42
CA LYS A 121 -25.49 -4.67 29.29
C LYS A 121 -26.23 -4.38 27.98
N GLU A 122 -25.85 -5.03 26.88
CA GLU A 122 -26.56 -4.91 25.60
C GLU A 122 -27.98 -5.46 25.68
N LYS A 123 -28.19 -6.61 26.31
CA LYS A 123 -29.55 -7.15 26.57
C LYS A 123 -30.42 -6.15 27.31
N ARG A 124 -29.92 -5.55 28.40
CA ARG A 124 -30.65 -4.54 29.17
C ARG A 124 -30.91 -3.27 28.35
N ARG A 125 -29.94 -2.82 27.55
CA ARG A 125 -30.09 -1.66 26.64
C ARG A 125 -31.23 -1.90 25.65
N LEU A 126 -31.24 -3.06 24.98
CA LEU A 126 -32.26 -3.42 24.01
C LEU A 126 -33.64 -3.61 24.65
N GLN A 127 -33.70 -4.23 25.83
CA GLN A 127 -34.94 -4.35 26.59
C GLN A 127 -35.55 -2.97 26.90
N ASN A 128 -34.73 -2.00 27.32
CA ASN A 128 -35.17 -0.64 27.58
C ASN A 128 -35.65 0.07 26.30
N ILE A 129 -34.93 -0.11 25.18
CA ILE A 129 -35.32 0.44 23.88
C ILE A 129 -36.66 -0.14 23.42
N PHE A 130 -36.88 -1.45 23.54
CA PHE A 130 -38.14 -2.07 23.14
C PHE A 130 -39.30 -1.71 24.07
N ALA A 131 -39.05 -1.55 25.37
CA ALA A 131 -40.07 -1.17 26.33
C ALA A 131 -40.47 0.31 26.24
N THR A 132 -39.50 1.22 26.05
CA THR A 132 -39.72 2.67 26.18
C THR A 132 -39.45 3.48 24.91
N GLY A 133 -38.97 2.85 23.84
CA GLY A 133 -38.64 3.48 22.55
C GLY A 133 -37.43 4.41 22.59
N LYS A 134 -36.75 4.56 23.74
CA LYS A 134 -35.62 5.47 23.95
C LYS A 134 -34.41 4.69 24.43
N GLU A 135 -33.24 5.07 23.92
CA GLU A 135 -31.99 4.52 24.43
C GLU A 135 -31.76 5.02 25.87
N PRO A 136 -31.40 4.14 26.83
CA PRO A 136 -31.06 4.58 28.16
C PRO A 136 -29.80 5.47 28.06
N ALA A 137 -29.92 6.73 28.48
CA ALA A 137 -28.77 7.59 28.62
C ALA A 137 -27.75 6.90 29.53
N GLU A 138 -26.54 6.64 29.01
CA GLU A 138 -25.44 6.22 29.85
C GLU A 138 -25.32 7.26 30.95
N ARG A 139 -25.63 6.85 32.19
CA ARG A 139 -25.41 7.72 33.35
C ARG A 139 -23.96 8.09 33.26
N LYS A 140 -23.67 9.36 32.92
CA LYS A 140 -22.32 9.90 32.92
C LYS A 140 -21.80 9.61 34.31
N ARG A 141 -20.95 8.59 34.42
CA ARG A 141 -20.29 8.30 35.68
C ARG A 141 -19.59 9.60 36.03
N LYS A 142 -19.86 10.12 37.22
CA LYS A 142 -18.99 11.18 37.78
C LYS A 142 -17.56 10.68 37.57
N PRO A 143 -16.63 11.52 37.08
CA PRO A 143 -15.24 11.11 36.97
C PRO A 143 -14.87 10.47 38.31
N PRO A 144 -14.15 9.32 38.29
CA PRO A 144 -13.68 8.73 39.54
C PRO A 144 -13.00 9.85 40.34
N PRO A 145 -13.18 9.92 41.67
CA PRO A 145 -12.44 10.88 42.46
C PRO A 145 -10.99 10.72 42.06
N VAL A 146 -10.41 11.80 41.53
CA VAL A 146 -9.00 11.87 41.14
C VAL A 146 -8.27 11.26 42.33
N ARG A 147 -7.68 10.06 42.14
CA ARG A 147 -6.69 9.58 43.08
C ARG A 147 -5.69 10.72 43.08
N GLN A 148 -5.57 11.41 44.21
CA GLN A 148 -4.36 12.17 44.48
C GLN A 148 -3.26 11.11 44.39
N GLU A 149 -2.66 10.97 43.21
CA GLU A 149 -1.31 10.46 43.13
C GLU A 149 -0.56 11.26 44.19
N ASN A 150 0.09 10.55 45.12
CA ASN A 150 0.95 11.17 46.12
C ASN A 150 1.70 12.29 45.41
N PRO A 151 1.74 13.52 45.98
CA PRO A 151 2.50 14.59 45.35
C PRO A 151 3.85 13.98 44.99
N ALA A 152 4.16 13.97 43.68
CA ALA A 152 5.44 13.46 43.23
C ALA A 152 6.49 14.10 44.15
N PRO A 153 7.47 13.33 44.64
CA PRO A 153 8.48 13.88 45.55
C PRO A 153 8.95 15.19 44.92
N GLU A 154 8.83 16.29 45.68
CA GLU A 154 9.24 17.62 45.21
C GLU A 154 10.64 17.44 44.65
N LEU A 155 10.75 17.45 43.32
CA LEU A 155 12.03 17.23 42.69
C LEU A 155 12.88 18.39 43.13
N ASP A 156 13.99 18.09 43.78
CA ASP A 156 14.90 19.11 44.20
C ASP A 156 15.26 19.94 42.95
N ARG A 157 15.19 21.27 43.04
CA ARG A 157 15.46 22.18 41.90
C ARG A 157 16.79 21.82 41.22
N PHE A 158 17.74 21.32 42.00
CA PHE A 158 19.00 20.78 41.50
C PHE A 158 18.83 19.59 40.52
N GLU A 159 17.98 18.63 40.85
CA GLU A 159 17.65 17.50 39.98
C GLU A 159 16.89 17.93 38.72
N GLU A 160 16.01 18.93 38.82
CA GLU A 160 15.35 19.52 37.66
C GLU A 160 16.38 20.11 36.68
N LEU A 161 17.34 20.90 37.17
CA LEU A 161 18.39 21.49 36.34
C LEU A 161 19.26 20.42 35.65
N VAL A 162 19.56 19.33 36.34
CA VAL A 162 20.29 18.19 35.73
C VAL A 162 19.50 17.57 34.59
N LYS A 163 18.19 17.35 34.78
CA LYS A 163 17.30 16.82 33.73
C LYS A 163 17.21 17.78 32.55
N GLU A 164 17.01 19.07 32.79
CA GLU A 164 16.94 20.07 31.74
C GLU A 164 18.25 20.18 30.94
N ILE A 165 19.42 20.09 31.59
CA ILE A 165 20.71 20.04 30.88
C ILE A 165 20.79 18.80 29.99
N GLN A 166 20.35 17.65 30.49
CA GLN A 166 20.36 16.41 29.73
C GLN A 166 19.42 16.48 28.51
N GLU A 167 18.21 17.00 28.67
CA GLU A 167 17.26 17.23 27.58
C GLU A 167 17.84 18.15 26.49
N ARG A 168 18.57 19.21 26.88
CA ARG A 168 19.22 20.11 25.93
C ARG A 168 20.36 19.46 25.17
N LYS A 169 21.12 18.57 25.82
CA LYS A 169 22.16 17.76 25.15
C LYS A 169 21.54 16.79 24.15
N GLU A 170 20.47 16.12 24.53
CA GLU A 170 19.73 15.18 23.67
C GLU A 170 19.13 15.91 22.47
N PHE A 171 18.49 17.07 22.70
CA PHE A 171 17.99 17.91 21.62
C PHE A 171 19.10 18.30 20.64
N LEU A 172 20.28 18.69 21.13
CA LEU A 172 21.40 19.03 20.25
C LEU A 172 21.86 17.81 19.44
N ALA A 173 21.95 16.63 20.05
CA ALA A 173 22.30 15.39 19.37
C ALA A 173 21.29 15.03 18.27
N ASP A 174 19.99 15.19 18.53
CA ASP A 174 18.93 14.99 17.53
C ASP A 174 19.06 15.97 16.36
N MET A 175 19.32 17.25 16.65
CA MET A 175 19.52 18.27 15.61
C MET A 175 20.81 18.04 14.81
N GLU A 176 21.86 17.52 15.43
CA GLU A 176 23.10 17.11 14.75
C GLU A 176 22.86 15.90 13.85
N ALA A 177 22.09 14.91 14.29
CA ALA A 177 21.71 13.76 13.47
C ALA A 177 20.89 14.17 12.23
N LEU A 178 20.10 15.24 12.34
CA LEU A 178 19.36 15.85 11.23
C LEU A 178 20.21 16.82 10.38
N GLY A 179 21.48 17.04 10.73
CA GLY A 179 22.40 17.95 10.02
C GLY A 179 22.17 19.45 10.30
N GLN A 180 21.31 19.79 11.26
CA GLN A 180 20.97 21.17 11.64
C GLN A 180 21.74 21.67 12.88
N GLY A 181 22.64 20.87 13.45
CA GLY A 181 23.37 21.20 14.69
C GLY A 181 24.01 22.60 14.71
N ARG A 182 24.60 23.07 13.61
CA ARG A 182 25.24 24.40 13.52
C ARG A 182 24.28 25.57 13.82
N GLN A 183 22.98 25.41 13.58
CA GLN A 183 21.99 26.45 13.82
C GLN A 183 21.65 26.57 15.32
N TYR A 184 21.67 25.45 16.03
CA TYR A 184 21.21 25.36 17.42
C TYR A 184 22.35 25.33 18.44
N GLN A 185 23.56 24.92 18.03
CA GLN A 185 24.71 24.71 18.92
C GLN A 185 25.00 25.91 19.83
N GLY A 186 25.04 27.13 19.28
CA GLY A 186 25.30 28.33 20.08
C GLY A 186 24.21 28.58 21.13
N ILE A 187 22.95 28.48 20.74
CA ILE A 187 21.79 28.70 21.61
C ILE A 187 21.79 27.66 22.75
N ILE A 188 21.91 26.39 22.40
CA ILE A 188 21.89 25.30 23.37
C ILE A 188 23.06 25.40 24.36
N LEU A 189 24.27 25.73 23.89
CA LEU A 189 25.42 25.91 24.78
C LEU A 189 25.21 27.07 25.77
N THR A 190 24.59 28.17 25.34
CA THR A 190 24.26 29.28 26.24
C THR A 190 23.23 28.87 27.29
N GLU A 191 22.20 28.11 26.91
CA GLU A 191 21.19 27.62 27.84
C GLU A 191 21.72 26.58 28.83
N ILE A 192 22.66 25.73 28.41
CA ILE A 192 23.36 24.80 29.29
C ILE A 192 24.22 25.59 30.28
N SER A 193 24.95 26.60 29.82
CA SER A 193 25.77 27.46 30.67
C SER A 193 24.92 28.20 31.72
N GLN A 194 23.75 28.70 31.32
CA GLN A 194 22.82 29.36 32.24
C GLN A 194 22.31 28.41 33.34
N LYS A 195 21.99 27.15 33.00
CA LYS A 195 21.55 26.14 33.97
C LYS A 195 22.67 25.71 34.91
N LEU A 196 23.90 25.62 34.41
CA LEU A 196 25.08 25.33 35.24
C LEU A 196 25.33 26.45 36.25
N GLN A 197 25.19 27.71 35.83
CA GLN A 197 25.33 28.85 36.75
C GLN A 197 24.23 28.85 37.84
N GLU A 198 22.98 28.53 37.47
CA GLU A 198 21.91 28.39 38.46
C GLU A 198 22.20 27.26 39.47
N MET A 199 22.78 26.17 38.99
CA MET A 199 23.19 25.04 39.82
C MET A 199 24.30 25.43 40.82
N GLU A 200 25.31 26.18 40.37
CA GLU A 200 26.39 26.72 41.21
C GLU A 200 25.84 27.68 42.28
N ASP A 201 24.91 28.56 41.93
CA ASP A 201 24.28 29.50 42.87
C ASP A 201 23.50 28.75 43.96
N LEU A 202 22.81 27.66 43.60
CA LEU A 202 22.09 26.82 44.56
C LEU A 202 23.06 26.08 45.50
N ASP A 203 24.16 25.56 44.97
CA ASP A 203 25.18 24.88 45.77
C ASP A 203 25.85 25.85 46.76
N HIS A 204 26.20 27.06 46.31
CA HIS A 204 26.70 28.11 47.19
C HIS A 204 25.72 28.44 48.31
N LYS A 205 24.43 28.65 48.01
CA LYS A 205 23.40 28.93 49.03
C LYS A 205 23.31 27.80 50.07
N ARG A 206 23.26 26.54 49.63
CA ARG A 206 23.22 25.37 50.52
C ARG A 206 24.45 25.30 51.41
N SER A 207 25.63 25.53 50.85
CA SER A 207 26.88 25.51 51.61
C SER A 207 26.91 26.59 52.70
N GLU A 208 26.38 27.78 52.42
CA GLU A 208 26.28 28.88 53.38
C GLU A 208 25.25 28.59 54.47
N GLU A 209 24.10 28.01 54.13
CA GLU A 209 23.10 27.57 55.09
C GLU A 209 23.65 26.50 56.04
N LEU A 210 24.38 25.52 55.50
CA LEU A 210 25.05 24.48 56.28
C LEU A 210 26.11 25.08 57.22
N ARG A 211 26.94 26.01 56.73
CA ARG A 211 27.94 26.71 57.57
C ARG A 211 27.28 27.47 58.72
N LYS A 212 26.17 28.16 58.46
CA LYS A 212 25.40 28.88 59.50
C LYS A 212 24.83 27.92 60.54
N ALA A 213 24.23 26.81 60.09
CA ALA A 213 23.66 25.80 60.99
C ALA A 213 24.73 25.20 61.92
N LEU A 214 25.93 24.90 61.39
CA LEU A 214 27.06 24.40 62.18
C LEU A 214 27.65 25.44 63.13
N ALA A 215 27.57 26.73 62.80
CA ALA A 215 28.04 27.80 63.68
C ALA A 215 27.06 28.11 64.83
N THR A 216 25.79 27.73 64.69
CA THR A 216 24.75 27.94 65.72
C THR A 216 24.65 26.81 66.75
N THR A 217 25.37 25.70 66.55
CA THR A 217 25.48 24.57 67.49
C THR A 217 26.73 24.67 68.34
#